data_AF-A0A1V5Z1K9-F1
#
_entry.id   AF-A0A1V5Z1K9-F1
#
_cell.length_a   1.000
_cell.length_b   1.000
_cell.length_c   1.000
_cell.angle_alpha   90.00
_cell.angle_beta   90.00
_cell.angle_gamma   90.00
#
_symmetry.space_group_name_H-M   'P 1'
#
loop_
_entity.id
_entity.type
_entity.pdbx_description
1 polymer ?
#
loop_
_entity_poly.entity_id
_entity_poly.type
_entity_poly.pdbx_seq_one_letter_code
_entity_poly.pdbx_strand_id
1 'polypeptide(L)'
;MLDRFSSRSKEKSAESIPTPSIYKKERQKVVVRMKSGDVYYGSTFALNRQAEIFHLELVTAEGISLNKTLPIAFKNVKALFYVKSFDGRFDPAIEFPQDIPPAKALAVEFSDGEVIVGRPMHARWNEEVRFFLVPEDQKSNNLMVLVERSAVVSIQDADLYAREQENAYQKYKATHFKPEMSDLECQGDYLFRSGKYGDAFRIYRDLFKNDQENSRLKKKVCAARYNLGIRLIRQRNYTKALQFMEAVLALDPSHQQAQSRVEQLRTHIQKKQSQSSRSE
;
A
#
# COMPACT_ATOMS: atom_id res chain seq x y z
N MET A 1 -53.21 -43.13 10.18
CA MET A 1 -52.12 -42.96 9.21
C MET A 1 -52.32 -41.59 8.60
N LEU A 2 -51.72 -40.51 9.14
CA LEU A 2 -50.35 -40.05 8.86
C LEU A 2 -50.16 -39.93 7.33
N ASP A 3 -49.98 -38.77 6.70
CA ASP A 3 -49.16 -37.65 7.13
C ASP A 3 -49.50 -36.27 6.51
N ARG A 4 -48.92 -35.25 7.15
CA ARG A 4 -49.10 -33.81 7.00
C ARG A 4 -48.58 -33.25 5.67
N PHE A 5 -49.38 -32.41 5.01
CA PHE A 5 -48.88 -31.38 4.10
C PHE A 5 -48.39 -30.18 4.92
N SER A 6 -47.07 -30.08 5.10
CA SER A 6 -46.39 -28.88 5.60
C SER A 6 -45.79 -28.14 4.42
N SER A 7 -46.46 -27.06 4.00
CA SER A 7 -45.96 -26.10 3.00
C SER A 7 -44.84 -25.26 3.63
N ARG A 8 -43.60 -25.72 3.48
CA ARG A 8 -42.42 -24.93 3.82
C ARG A 8 -42.02 -24.12 2.59
N SER A 9 -42.41 -22.84 2.60
CA SER A 9 -41.85 -21.79 1.76
C SER A 9 -40.32 -21.83 1.87
N LYS A 10 -39.65 -22.17 0.77
CA LYS A 10 -38.19 -22.07 0.66
C LYS A 10 -37.81 -20.60 0.66
N GLU A 11 -37.42 -20.10 1.83
CA GLU A 11 -36.57 -18.92 1.94
C GLU A 11 -35.33 -19.14 1.05
N LYS A 12 -35.11 -18.21 0.13
CA LYS A 12 -33.88 -18.13 -0.66
C LYS A 12 -32.72 -17.91 0.32
N SER A 13 -32.00 -18.98 0.62
CA SER A 13 -30.70 -18.91 1.30
C SER A 13 -29.81 -17.97 0.52
N ALA A 14 -29.36 -16.89 1.17
CA ALA A 14 -28.32 -16.01 0.66
C ALA A 14 -27.14 -16.86 0.20
N GLU A 15 -26.76 -16.75 -1.07
CA GLU A 15 -25.55 -17.36 -1.62
C GLU A 15 -24.37 -16.92 -0.74
N SER A 16 -23.82 -17.86 0.02
CA SER A 16 -22.59 -17.65 0.78
C SER A 16 -21.48 -17.39 -0.23
N ILE A 17 -21.01 -16.15 -0.25
CA ILE A 17 -19.90 -15.74 -1.11
C ILE A 17 -18.69 -16.59 -0.73
N PRO A 18 -18.06 -17.33 -1.67
CA PRO A 18 -16.90 -18.13 -1.35
C PRO A 18 -15.77 -17.21 -0.91
N THR A 19 -15.37 -17.29 0.35
CA THR A 19 -14.05 -16.83 0.81
C THR A 19 -13.03 -17.74 0.13
N PRO A 20 -11.97 -17.23 -0.53
CA PRO A 20 -11.02 -18.07 -1.26
C PRO A 20 -10.37 -19.08 -0.32
N SER A 21 -10.78 -20.35 -0.45
CA SER A 21 -10.42 -21.47 0.42
C SER A 21 -9.32 -22.36 -0.15
N ILE A 22 -8.46 -21.87 -1.04
CA ILE A 22 -7.55 -22.74 -1.81
C ILE A 22 -6.10 -22.74 -1.28
N TYR A 23 -5.78 -22.01 -0.20
CA TYR A 23 -4.53 -22.23 0.53
C TYR A 23 -4.80 -22.93 1.87
N LYS A 24 -4.48 -24.23 1.86
CA LYS A 24 -4.40 -25.18 2.98
C LYS A 24 -4.03 -24.52 4.32
N LYS A 25 -4.98 -24.49 5.28
CA LYS A 25 -4.86 -24.38 6.77
C LYS A 25 -3.91 -23.36 7.42
N GLU A 26 -3.15 -22.57 6.68
CA GLU A 26 -2.31 -21.51 7.24
C GLU A 26 -3.13 -20.22 7.33
N ARG A 27 -3.07 -19.55 8.49
CA ARG A 27 -3.78 -18.28 8.68
C ARG A 27 -3.25 -17.27 7.68
N GLN A 28 -4.13 -16.74 6.83
CA GLN A 28 -3.74 -15.76 5.82
C GLN A 28 -3.13 -14.52 6.50
N LYS A 29 -1.93 -14.15 6.06
CA LYS A 29 -1.21 -12.97 6.54
C LYS A 29 -1.84 -11.73 5.92
N VAL A 30 -2.31 -10.82 6.76
CA VAL A 30 -2.98 -9.59 6.35
C VAL A 30 -2.23 -8.38 6.87
N VAL A 31 -1.95 -7.45 5.97
CA VAL A 31 -1.51 -6.09 6.30
C VAL A 31 -2.69 -5.14 6.11
N VAL A 32 -3.17 -4.54 7.20
CA VAL A 32 -4.23 -3.54 7.16
C VAL A 32 -3.61 -2.16 7.00
N ARG A 33 -3.95 -1.45 5.92
CA ARG A 33 -3.61 -0.04 5.75
C ARG A 33 -4.82 0.81 6.13
N MET A 34 -4.62 1.75 7.04
CA MET A 34 -5.65 2.71 7.46
C MET A 34 -5.62 3.96 6.58
N LYS A 35 -6.75 4.66 6.46
CA LYS A 35 -6.83 5.97 5.80
C LYS A 35 -5.97 7.03 6.50
N SER A 36 -5.71 6.87 7.80
CA SER A 36 -4.79 7.71 8.58
C SER A 36 -3.32 7.55 8.18
N GLY A 37 -2.97 6.44 7.50
CA GLY A 37 -1.60 6.03 7.22
C GLY A 37 -1.04 4.98 8.19
N ASP A 38 -1.78 4.65 9.26
CA ASP A 38 -1.39 3.58 10.19
C ASP A 38 -1.40 2.21 9.48
N VAL A 39 -0.53 1.31 9.95
CA VAL A 39 -0.35 -0.03 9.40
C VAL A 39 -0.40 -1.06 10.51
N TYR A 40 -1.24 -2.07 10.35
CA TYR A 40 -1.33 -3.21 11.26
C TYR A 40 -1.02 -4.50 10.53
N TYR A 41 -0.33 -5.42 11.19
CA TYR A 41 0.01 -6.74 10.68
C TYR A 41 -0.74 -7.77 11.52
N GLY A 42 -1.26 -8.80 10.88
CA GLY A 42 -2.02 -9.80 11.62
C GLY A 42 -2.65 -10.86 10.75
N SER A 43 -3.57 -11.59 11.36
CA SER A 43 -4.46 -12.51 10.68
C SER A 43 -5.90 -12.23 11.09
N THR A 44 -6.84 -12.50 10.18
CA THR A 44 -8.27 -12.37 10.43
C THR A 44 -8.94 -13.71 10.20
N PHE A 45 -9.85 -14.09 11.09
CA PHE A 45 -10.64 -15.31 10.96
C PHE A 45 -12.04 -14.96 10.50
N ALA A 46 -12.53 -15.64 9.45
CA ALA A 46 -13.89 -15.49 8.93
C ALA A 46 -14.31 -14.02 8.68
N LEU A 47 -13.53 -13.30 7.85
CA LEU A 47 -13.77 -11.89 7.55
C LEU A 47 -15.15 -11.67 6.89
N ASN A 48 -16.11 -11.13 7.65
CA ASN A 48 -17.38 -10.68 7.11
C ASN A 48 -17.22 -9.29 6.46
N ARG A 49 -17.28 -9.24 5.13
CA ARG A 49 -17.08 -8.02 4.36
C ARG A 49 -18.25 -7.05 4.42
N GLN A 50 -19.43 -7.50 4.86
CA GLN A 50 -20.63 -6.68 5.00
C GLN A 50 -20.75 -6.04 6.39
N ALA A 51 -19.99 -6.55 7.37
CA ALA A 51 -19.95 -5.96 8.71
C ALA A 51 -19.29 -4.58 8.72
N GLU A 52 -19.56 -3.81 9.78
CA GLU A 52 -18.90 -2.51 10.00
C GLU A 52 -17.48 -2.67 10.56
N ILE A 53 -17.26 -3.74 11.33
CA ILE A 53 -16.02 -4.01 12.07
C ILE A 53 -15.58 -5.45 11.80
N PHE A 54 -14.27 -5.65 11.76
CA PHE A 54 -13.64 -6.97 11.82
C PHE A 54 -12.60 -7.02 12.93
N HIS A 55 -12.18 -8.23 13.29
CA HIS A 55 -11.15 -8.46 14.30
C HIS A 55 -9.85 -8.90 13.63
N LEU A 56 -8.75 -8.29 14.06
CA LEU A 56 -7.40 -8.61 13.63
C LEU A 56 -6.59 -9.13 14.82
N GLU A 57 -6.10 -10.36 14.73
CA GLU A 57 -5.11 -10.86 15.68
C GLU A 57 -3.75 -10.28 15.30
N LEU A 58 -3.19 -9.44 16.17
CA LEU A 58 -2.03 -8.61 15.89
C LEU A 58 -0.72 -9.39 15.98
N VAL A 59 0.18 -9.08 15.05
CA VAL A 59 1.58 -9.52 15.06
C VAL A 59 2.51 -8.34 14.78
N THR A 60 3.79 -8.50 15.07
CA THR A 60 4.84 -7.56 14.64
C THR A 60 5.11 -7.69 13.13
N ALA A 61 5.89 -6.78 12.55
CA ALA A 61 6.29 -6.89 11.14
C ALA A 61 7.13 -8.14 10.85
N GLU A 62 7.76 -8.71 11.88
CA GLU A 62 8.53 -9.96 11.85
C GLU A 62 7.64 -11.19 12.05
N GLY A 63 6.33 -11.01 12.27
CA GLY A 63 5.35 -12.10 12.44
C GLY A 63 5.23 -12.63 13.87
N ILE A 64 5.77 -11.95 14.87
CA ILE A 64 5.67 -12.37 16.28
C ILE A 64 4.29 -11.99 16.82
N SER A 65 3.56 -12.96 17.38
CA SER A 65 2.24 -12.72 18.01
C SER A 65 2.34 -11.68 19.13
N LEU A 66 1.43 -10.72 19.12
CA LEU A 66 1.25 -9.76 20.21
C LEU A 66 0.18 -10.20 21.22
N ASN A 67 -0.42 -11.39 21.04
CA ASN A 67 -1.51 -11.93 21.85
C ASN A 67 -2.65 -10.91 22.10
N LYS A 68 -2.89 -10.07 21.10
CA LYS A 68 -3.87 -8.97 21.16
C LYS A 68 -4.75 -9.01 19.92
N THR A 69 -6.05 -8.94 20.15
CA THR A 69 -7.05 -8.80 19.09
C THR A 69 -7.52 -7.35 19.03
N LEU A 70 -7.43 -6.74 17.85
CA LEU A 70 -7.85 -5.37 17.62
C LEU A 70 -9.13 -5.34 16.79
N PRO A 71 -10.25 -4.79 17.31
CA PRO A 71 -11.41 -4.46 16.48
C PRO A 71 -11.08 -3.27 15.57
N ILE A 72 -11.28 -3.43 14.27
CA ILE A 72 -11.00 -2.41 13.25
C ILE A 72 -12.28 -2.12 12.48
N ALA A 73 -12.71 -0.85 12.52
CA ALA A 73 -13.83 -0.37 11.72
C ALA A 73 -13.40 -0.15 10.27
N PHE A 74 -14.08 -0.80 9.32
CA PHE A 74 -13.75 -0.71 7.91
C PHE A 74 -13.83 0.71 7.35
N LYS A 75 -14.71 1.57 7.88
CA LYS A 75 -14.79 2.99 7.46
C LYS A 75 -13.45 3.75 7.55
N ASN A 76 -12.55 3.29 8.43
CA ASN A 76 -11.22 3.87 8.64
C ASN A 76 -10.12 3.17 7.83
N VAL A 77 -10.45 2.08 7.12
CA VAL A 77 -9.52 1.26 6.36
C VAL A 77 -9.38 1.81 4.95
N LYS A 78 -8.16 1.76 4.43
CA LYS A 78 -7.85 1.96 3.01
C LYS A 78 -8.04 0.65 2.24
N ALA A 79 -7.32 -0.37 2.68
CA ALA A 79 -7.40 -1.71 2.11
C ALA A 79 -6.75 -2.74 3.07
N LEU A 80 -7.14 -4.00 2.91
CA LEU A 80 -6.45 -5.15 3.51
C LEU A 80 -5.63 -5.83 2.41
N PHE A 81 -4.35 -6.02 2.65
CA PHE A 81 -3.43 -6.68 1.74
C PHE A 81 -3.16 -8.08 2.27
N TYR A 82 -3.59 -9.08 1.52
CA TYR A 82 -3.19 -10.46 1.73
C TYR A 82 -1.79 -10.62 1.16
N VAL A 83 -0.82 -11.00 2.00
CA VAL A 83 0.60 -10.92 1.66
C VAL A 83 1.31 -12.26 1.79
N LYS A 84 2.41 -12.43 1.05
CA LYS A 84 3.31 -13.58 1.16
C LYS A 84 4.11 -13.52 2.48
N SER A 85 4.60 -12.33 2.83
CA SER A 85 5.24 -12.02 4.12
C SER A 85 4.83 -10.64 4.67
N PHE A 86 4.97 -10.43 5.98
CA PHE A 86 4.63 -9.15 6.61
C PHE A 86 5.65 -8.04 6.32
N ASP A 87 6.94 -8.40 6.22
CA ASP A 87 8.05 -7.49 5.98
C ASP A 87 8.31 -7.23 4.48
N GLY A 88 7.63 -7.96 3.59
CA GLY A 88 7.82 -7.91 2.15
C GLY A 88 8.98 -8.74 1.62
N ARG A 89 9.74 -9.42 2.50
CA ARG A 89 10.79 -10.36 2.12
C ARG A 89 10.21 -11.77 2.08
N PHE A 90 10.11 -12.33 0.89
CA PHE A 90 9.68 -13.69 0.66
C PHE A 90 10.61 -14.32 -0.38
N ASP A 91 10.72 -15.64 -0.34
CA ASP A 91 11.46 -16.38 -1.34
C ASP A 91 10.67 -16.40 -2.66
N PRO A 92 11.18 -15.80 -3.75
CA PRO A 92 10.49 -15.79 -5.03
C PRO A 92 10.42 -17.18 -5.68
N ALA A 93 11.20 -18.16 -5.21
CA ALA A 93 11.10 -19.55 -5.66
C ALA A 93 9.88 -20.28 -5.07
N ILE A 94 9.30 -19.77 -3.98
CA ILE A 94 8.04 -20.29 -3.45
C ILE A 94 6.91 -19.82 -4.36
N GLU A 95 6.23 -20.78 -4.98
CA GLU A 95 5.06 -20.48 -5.81
C GLU A 95 3.86 -20.12 -4.93
N PHE A 96 3.21 -19.01 -5.30
CA PHE A 96 1.92 -18.62 -4.74
C PHE A 96 0.92 -18.58 -5.91
N PRO A 97 0.42 -19.74 -6.36
CA PRO A 97 -0.38 -19.84 -7.57
C PRO A 97 -1.69 -19.08 -7.39
N GLN A 98 -1.91 -18.01 -8.15
CA GLN A 98 -3.14 -17.21 -8.12
C GLN A 98 -3.94 -17.46 -9.38
N ASP A 99 -5.23 -17.75 -9.20
CA ASP A 99 -6.17 -17.74 -10.31
C ASP A 99 -6.37 -16.29 -10.77
N ILE A 100 -5.90 -16.01 -11.98
CA ILE A 100 -6.04 -14.69 -12.57
C ILE A 100 -7.50 -14.53 -13.01
N PRO A 101 -8.26 -13.56 -12.47
CA PRO A 101 -9.63 -13.35 -12.88
C PRO A 101 -9.73 -13.02 -14.38
N PRO A 102 -10.80 -13.46 -15.08
CA PRO A 102 -10.99 -13.18 -16.50
C PRO A 102 -11.42 -11.72 -16.77
N ALA A 103 -11.73 -10.94 -15.73
CA ALA A 103 -12.11 -9.55 -15.85
C ALA A 103 -10.95 -8.68 -16.37
N LYS A 104 -11.27 -7.57 -17.03
CA LYS A 104 -10.26 -6.58 -17.43
C LYS A 104 -9.55 -6.00 -16.21
N ALA A 105 -8.28 -5.68 -16.38
CA ALA A 105 -7.49 -5.00 -15.38
C ALA A 105 -7.99 -3.57 -15.16
N LEU A 106 -7.92 -3.13 -13.92
CA LEU A 106 -8.32 -1.81 -13.46
C LEU A 106 -7.14 -1.12 -12.80
N ALA A 107 -6.99 0.17 -13.05
CA ALA A 107 -6.17 1.05 -12.22
C ALA A 107 -7.05 1.65 -11.12
N VAL A 108 -6.77 1.30 -9.86
CA VAL A 108 -7.49 1.78 -8.68
C VAL A 108 -6.61 2.80 -7.95
N GLU A 109 -7.01 4.06 -8.00
CA GLU A 109 -6.31 5.16 -7.33
C GLU A 109 -6.94 5.46 -5.97
N PHE A 110 -6.10 5.51 -4.95
CA PHE A 110 -6.49 5.82 -3.58
C PHE A 110 -6.29 7.30 -3.25
N SER A 111 -6.94 7.77 -2.19
CA SER A 111 -6.87 9.17 -1.73
C SER A 111 -5.47 9.65 -1.31
N ASP A 112 -4.51 8.75 -1.16
CA ASP A 112 -3.11 9.08 -0.88
C ASP A 112 -2.20 9.04 -2.13
N GLY A 113 -2.80 8.94 -3.31
CA GLY A 113 -2.13 8.90 -4.62
C GLY A 113 -1.48 7.56 -4.96
N GLU A 114 -1.61 6.53 -4.12
CA GLU A 114 -1.22 5.18 -4.50
C GLU A 114 -2.19 4.64 -5.57
N VAL A 115 -1.65 3.99 -6.60
CA VAL A 115 -2.43 3.31 -7.63
C VAL A 115 -2.08 1.83 -7.62
N ILE A 116 -3.09 0.97 -7.55
CA ILE A 116 -2.94 -0.47 -7.69
C ILE A 116 -3.59 -0.89 -9.00
N VAL A 117 -2.82 -1.54 -9.86
CA VAL A 117 -3.33 -2.16 -11.08
C VAL A 117 -3.62 -3.63 -10.80
N GLY A 118 -4.84 -4.07 -11.06
CA GLY A 118 -5.25 -5.46 -10.82
C GLY A 118 -6.63 -5.79 -11.36
N ARG A 119 -7.04 -7.06 -11.24
CA ARG A 119 -8.31 -7.56 -11.75
C ARG A 119 -9.30 -7.78 -10.62
N PRO A 120 -10.55 -7.32 -10.75
CA PRO A 120 -11.58 -7.61 -9.77
C PRO A 120 -11.91 -9.11 -9.79
N MET A 121 -12.08 -9.69 -8.61
CA MET A 121 -12.32 -11.14 -8.48
C MET A 121 -13.75 -11.56 -8.87
N HIS A 122 -14.73 -10.66 -8.77
CA HIS A 122 -16.14 -10.96 -8.98
C HIS A 122 -16.79 -10.00 -9.97
N ALA A 123 -17.81 -10.45 -10.71
CA ALA A 123 -18.46 -9.65 -11.75
C ALA A 123 -19.16 -8.38 -11.21
N ARG A 124 -19.77 -8.47 -10.01
CA ARG A 124 -20.50 -7.35 -9.37
C ARG A 124 -19.63 -6.52 -8.43
N TRP A 125 -18.31 -6.55 -8.61
CA TRP A 125 -17.36 -5.82 -7.77
C TRP A 125 -17.70 -4.32 -7.63
N ASN A 126 -18.27 -3.72 -8.68
CA ASN A 126 -18.63 -2.31 -8.77
C ASN A 126 -19.82 -1.91 -7.86
N GLU A 127 -20.68 -2.87 -7.49
CA GLU A 127 -21.81 -2.65 -6.57
C GLU A 127 -21.40 -2.81 -5.10
N GLU A 128 -20.27 -3.46 -4.84
CA GLU A 128 -19.83 -3.80 -3.50
C GLU A 128 -19.09 -2.62 -2.85
N VAL A 129 -19.41 -2.35 -1.56
CA VAL A 129 -18.66 -1.39 -0.73
C VAL A 129 -17.20 -1.81 -0.51
N ARG A 130 -16.93 -3.12 -0.62
CA ARG A 130 -15.60 -3.72 -0.53
C ARG A 130 -15.47 -4.84 -1.54
N PHE A 131 -14.48 -4.75 -2.41
CA PHE A 131 -14.25 -5.74 -3.45
C PHE A 131 -12.82 -6.22 -3.43
N PHE A 132 -12.62 -7.47 -3.85
CA PHE A 132 -11.28 -8.04 -4.00
C PHE A 132 -10.68 -7.69 -5.35
N LEU A 133 -9.41 -7.29 -5.31
CA LEU A 133 -8.57 -6.98 -6.45
C LEU A 133 -7.34 -7.89 -6.39
N VAL A 134 -7.09 -8.62 -7.47
CA VAL A 134 -5.87 -9.44 -7.66
C VAL A 134 -4.86 -8.59 -8.43
N PRO A 135 -3.70 -8.21 -7.85
CA PRO A 135 -2.73 -7.36 -8.53
C PRO A 135 -2.21 -7.97 -9.84
N GLU A 136 -1.94 -7.17 -10.88
CA GLU A 136 -1.27 -7.65 -12.09
C GLU A 136 0.17 -8.10 -11.81
N ASP A 137 0.86 -7.41 -10.89
CA ASP A 137 2.22 -7.78 -10.49
C ASP A 137 2.21 -8.97 -9.51
N GLN A 138 2.20 -10.16 -10.10
CA GLN A 138 2.28 -11.45 -9.41
C GLN A 138 3.63 -11.67 -8.70
N LYS A 139 4.67 -10.92 -9.08
CA LYS A 139 5.98 -10.94 -8.41
C LYS A 139 6.01 -10.05 -7.18
N SER A 140 4.98 -9.23 -6.93
CA SER A 140 4.89 -8.42 -5.72
C SER A 140 4.64 -9.29 -4.47
N ASN A 141 4.76 -8.68 -3.29
CA ASN A 141 4.40 -9.33 -2.03
C ASN A 141 2.87 -9.51 -1.85
N ASN A 142 2.06 -8.83 -2.66
CA ASN A 142 0.62 -8.80 -2.51
C ASN A 142 -0.02 -9.92 -3.31
N LEU A 143 -0.76 -10.79 -2.62
CA LEU A 143 -1.54 -11.86 -3.21
C LEU A 143 -2.92 -11.37 -3.66
N MET A 144 -3.56 -10.58 -2.82
CA MET A 144 -4.90 -10.07 -3.06
C MET A 144 -5.11 -8.84 -2.19
N VAL A 145 -5.94 -7.92 -2.66
CA VAL A 145 -6.26 -6.69 -1.95
C VAL A 145 -7.77 -6.61 -1.76
N LEU A 146 -8.24 -6.58 -0.52
CA LEU A 146 -9.63 -6.17 -0.24
C LEU A 146 -9.66 -4.65 -0.16
N VAL A 147 -10.22 -4.03 -1.19
CA VAL A 147 -10.31 -2.58 -1.32
C VAL A 147 -11.53 -2.07 -0.57
N GLU A 148 -11.37 -1.06 0.29
CA GLU A 148 -12.48 -0.30 0.85
C GLU A 148 -12.84 0.84 -0.11
N ARG A 149 -14.01 0.78 -0.74
CA ARG A 149 -14.40 1.71 -1.82
C ARG A 149 -14.36 3.17 -1.37
N SER A 150 -14.67 3.44 -0.10
CA SER A 150 -14.63 4.79 0.47
C SER A 150 -13.22 5.39 0.61
N ALA A 151 -12.16 4.65 0.27
CA ALA A 151 -10.78 5.14 0.19
C ALA A 151 -10.30 5.40 -1.25
N VAL A 152 -11.13 5.06 -2.25
CA VAL A 152 -10.80 5.13 -3.67
C VAL A 152 -11.27 6.47 -4.24
N VAL A 153 -10.40 7.11 -5.02
CA VAL A 153 -10.68 8.37 -5.74
C VAL A 153 -11.08 8.10 -7.18
N SER A 154 -10.40 7.17 -7.86
CA SER A 154 -10.71 6.84 -9.24
C SER A 154 -10.52 5.34 -9.51
N ILE A 155 -11.35 4.80 -10.41
CA ILE A 155 -11.21 3.44 -10.95
C ILE A 155 -11.34 3.56 -12.46
N GLN A 156 -10.34 3.10 -13.18
CA GLN A 156 -10.26 3.22 -14.64
C GLN A 156 -9.81 1.91 -15.26
N ASP A 157 -10.08 1.72 -16.55
CA ASP A 157 -9.46 0.66 -17.34
C ASP A 157 -7.93 0.84 -17.31
N ALA A 158 -7.19 -0.25 -17.05
CA ALA A 158 -5.75 -0.18 -16.85
C ALA A 158 -4.99 0.25 -18.11
N ASP A 159 -5.44 -0.17 -19.30
CA ASP A 159 -4.77 0.17 -20.56
C ASP A 159 -4.98 1.65 -20.89
N LEU A 160 -6.19 2.16 -20.65
CA LEU A 160 -6.47 3.58 -20.78
C LEU A 160 -5.59 4.40 -19.84
N TYR A 161 -5.55 4.03 -18.56
CA TYR A 161 -4.70 4.70 -17.57
C TYR A 161 -3.23 4.69 -18.00
N ALA A 162 -2.70 3.55 -18.44
CA ALA A 162 -1.32 3.45 -18.91
C ALA A 162 -1.02 4.39 -20.09
N ARG A 163 -1.93 4.46 -21.07
CA ARG A 163 -1.80 5.37 -22.23
C ARG A 163 -1.82 6.84 -21.79
N GLU A 164 -2.68 7.20 -20.85
CA GLU A 164 -2.74 8.57 -20.31
C GLU A 164 -1.45 8.94 -19.58
N GLN A 165 -0.92 8.04 -18.75
CA GLN A 165 0.36 8.27 -18.06
C GLN A 165 1.51 8.44 -19.05
N GLU A 166 1.55 7.60 -20.10
CA GLU A 166 2.57 7.69 -21.15
C GLU A 166 2.46 9.00 -21.94
N ASN A 167 1.27 9.37 -22.38
CA ASN A 167 1.03 10.64 -23.09
C ASN A 167 1.42 11.85 -22.24
N ALA A 168 1.08 11.83 -20.94
CA ALA A 168 1.47 12.88 -20.01
C ALA A 168 2.99 12.96 -19.83
N TYR A 169 3.67 11.82 -19.76
CA TYR A 169 5.13 11.77 -19.73
C TYR A 169 5.75 12.32 -21.01
N GLN A 170 5.30 11.90 -22.19
CA GLN A 170 5.83 12.39 -23.48
C GLN A 170 5.68 13.91 -23.62
N LYS A 171 4.54 14.48 -23.21
CA LYS A 171 4.33 15.93 -23.19
C LYS A 171 5.28 16.65 -22.23
N TYR A 172 5.53 16.07 -21.05
CA TYR A 172 6.51 16.60 -20.10
C TYR A 172 7.93 16.55 -20.68
N LYS A 173 8.32 15.38 -21.21
CA LYS A 173 9.64 15.13 -21.80
C LYS A 173 9.96 16.11 -22.92
N ALA A 174 9.01 16.41 -23.80
CA ALA A 174 9.19 17.36 -24.91
C ALA A 174 9.63 18.78 -24.48
N THR A 175 9.39 19.16 -23.22
CA THR A 175 9.71 20.50 -22.70
C THR A 175 10.77 20.53 -21.61
N HIS A 176 11.06 19.39 -20.98
CA HIS A 176 11.97 19.31 -19.82
C HIS A 176 13.20 18.43 -20.06
N PHE A 177 13.21 17.61 -21.11
CA PHE A 177 14.36 16.78 -21.46
C PHE A 177 15.53 17.65 -21.91
N LYS A 178 16.75 17.30 -21.46
CA LYS A 178 17.99 17.99 -21.83
C LYS A 178 19.04 17.00 -22.33
N PRO A 179 19.92 17.38 -23.26
CA PRO A 179 20.94 16.46 -23.79
C PRO A 179 21.85 15.84 -22.72
N GLU A 180 22.11 16.56 -21.63
CA GLU A 180 22.96 16.11 -20.52
C GLU A 180 22.25 15.20 -19.49
N MET A 181 20.99 14.84 -19.70
CA MET A 181 20.24 13.95 -18.81
C MET A 181 19.73 12.71 -19.55
N SER A 182 19.61 11.59 -18.85
CA SER A 182 19.02 10.38 -19.42
C SER A 182 17.50 10.48 -19.45
N ASP A 183 16.86 9.66 -20.29
CA ASP A 183 15.41 9.54 -20.32
C ASP A 183 14.85 9.09 -18.96
N LEU A 184 15.53 8.15 -18.30
CA LEU A 184 15.20 7.72 -16.94
C LEU A 184 15.24 8.89 -15.95
N GLU A 185 16.25 9.76 -16.03
CA GLU A 185 16.32 10.93 -15.16
C GLU A 185 15.13 11.87 -15.41
N CYS A 186 14.73 12.06 -16.67
CA CYS A 186 13.57 12.89 -17.04
C CYS A 186 12.26 12.28 -16.53
N GLN A 187 12.12 10.96 -16.62
CA GLN A 187 11.00 10.21 -16.05
C GLN A 187 10.94 10.35 -14.52
N GLY A 188 12.10 10.28 -13.84
CA GLY A 188 12.20 10.57 -12.41
C GLY A 188 11.70 11.97 -12.06
N ASP A 189 12.06 12.99 -12.85
CA ASP A 189 11.61 14.38 -12.67
C ASP A 189 10.11 14.54 -12.86
N TYR A 190 9.55 13.88 -13.88
CA TYR A 190 8.09 13.84 -14.09
C TYR A 190 7.36 13.23 -12.89
N LEU A 191 7.83 12.08 -12.40
CA LEU A 191 7.26 11.40 -11.23
C LEU A 191 7.39 12.25 -9.96
N PHE A 192 8.53 12.89 -9.77
CA PHE A 192 8.76 13.79 -8.64
C PHE A 192 7.76 14.96 -8.66
N ARG A 193 7.61 15.61 -9.82
CA ARG A 193 6.65 16.72 -10.00
C ARG A 193 5.20 16.27 -9.81
N SER A 194 4.89 15.01 -10.15
CA SER A 194 3.58 14.40 -9.98
C SER A 194 3.32 13.94 -8.52
N GLY A 195 4.22 14.23 -7.58
CA GLY A 195 4.08 13.81 -6.17
C GLY A 195 4.36 12.32 -5.92
N LYS A 196 4.73 11.56 -6.96
CA LYS A 196 5.12 10.14 -6.89
C LYS A 196 6.58 10.01 -6.42
N TYR A 197 6.88 10.60 -5.26
CA TYR A 197 8.24 10.70 -4.70
C TYR A 197 8.91 9.35 -4.47
N GLY A 198 8.12 8.29 -4.22
CA GLY A 198 8.64 6.93 -4.03
C GLY A 198 9.25 6.35 -5.30
N ASP A 199 8.52 6.45 -6.42
CA ASP A 199 8.98 5.96 -7.72
C ASP A 199 10.13 6.82 -8.24
N ALA A 200 10.03 8.15 -8.10
CA ALA A 200 11.11 9.07 -8.42
C ALA A 200 12.40 8.76 -7.64
N PHE A 201 12.27 8.50 -6.32
CA PHE A 201 13.42 8.15 -5.48
C PHE A 201 14.12 6.87 -5.95
N ARG A 202 13.38 5.83 -6.37
CA ARG A 202 13.99 4.59 -6.88
C ARG A 202 14.85 4.88 -8.11
N ILE A 203 14.30 5.61 -9.08
CA ILE A 203 15.02 6.02 -10.29
C ILE A 203 16.29 6.81 -9.92
N TYR A 204 16.16 7.87 -9.13
CA TYR A 204 17.31 8.70 -8.77
C TYR A 204 18.37 7.93 -7.99
N ARG A 205 17.96 7.03 -7.08
CA ARG A 205 18.87 6.17 -6.32
C ARG A 205 19.65 5.26 -7.26
N ASP A 206 18.99 4.64 -8.23
CA ASP A 206 19.62 3.69 -9.14
C ASP A 206 20.57 4.39 -10.11
N LEU A 207 20.19 5.57 -10.62
CA LEU A 207 21.09 6.43 -11.40
C LEU A 207 22.30 6.89 -10.57
N PHE A 208 22.07 7.39 -9.34
CA PHE A 208 23.13 7.86 -8.45
C PHE A 208 24.08 6.74 -8.00
N LYS A 209 23.58 5.50 -7.87
CA LYS A 209 24.43 4.35 -7.54
C LYS A 209 25.50 4.11 -8.60
N ASN A 210 25.18 4.38 -9.87
CA ASN A 210 26.08 4.21 -11.00
C ASN A 210 26.99 5.42 -11.23
N ASP A 211 26.64 6.59 -10.67
CA ASP A 211 27.36 7.85 -10.83
C ASP A 211 27.29 8.68 -9.52
N GLN A 212 28.11 8.30 -8.54
CA GLN A 212 28.06 8.84 -7.17
C GLN A 212 28.66 10.24 -7.05
N GLU A 213 29.45 10.68 -8.02
CA GLU A 213 30.05 12.03 -8.05
C GLU A 213 29.08 13.08 -8.62
N ASN A 214 27.98 12.63 -9.23
CA ASN A 214 26.99 13.50 -9.83
C ASN A 214 26.21 14.32 -8.80
N SER A 215 26.64 15.55 -8.60
CA SER A 215 26.01 16.51 -7.68
C SER A 215 24.53 16.77 -8.00
N ARG A 216 24.13 16.72 -9.29
CA ARG A 216 22.73 16.89 -9.72
C ARG A 216 21.87 15.73 -9.21
N LEU A 217 22.29 14.48 -9.46
CA LEU A 217 21.57 13.29 -8.99
C LEU A 217 21.55 13.22 -7.45
N LYS A 218 22.66 13.55 -6.80
CA LYS A 218 22.72 13.63 -5.33
C LYS A 218 21.63 14.55 -4.75
N LYS A 219 21.48 15.76 -5.33
CA LYS A 219 20.42 16.72 -4.93
C LYS A 219 19.02 16.15 -5.14
N LYS A 220 18.76 15.48 -6.26
CA LYS A 220 17.46 14.84 -6.56
C LYS A 220 17.13 13.71 -5.58
N VAL A 221 18.12 12.88 -5.26
CA VAL A 221 18.00 11.82 -4.23
C VAL A 221 17.67 12.42 -2.87
N CYS A 222 18.38 13.48 -2.44
CA CYS A 222 18.07 14.20 -1.19
C CYS A 222 16.64 14.75 -1.18
N ALA A 223 16.25 15.46 -2.23
CA ALA A 223 14.92 16.05 -2.35
C ALA A 223 13.80 15.00 -2.31
N ALA A 224 13.98 13.86 -2.99
CA ALA A 224 12.99 12.78 -2.99
C ALA A 224 12.87 12.11 -1.61
N ARG A 225 14.00 11.82 -0.94
CA ARG A 225 13.98 11.30 0.44
C ARG A 225 13.34 12.26 1.43
N TYR A 226 13.64 13.56 1.32
CA TYR A 226 13.05 14.58 2.18
C TYR A 226 11.53 14.60 2.03
N ASN A 227 11.03 14.67 0.79
CA ASN A 227 9.59 14.69 0.52
C ASN A 227 8.88 13.40 0.96
N LEU A 228 9.53 12.24 0.82
CA LEU A 228 9.04 10.97 1.39
C LEU A 228 8.93 11.03 2.92
N GLY A 229 9.94 11.58 3.60
CA GLY A 229 9.89 11.79 5.04
C GLY A 229 8.76 12.74 5.44
N ILE A 230 8.57 13.87 4.74
CA ILE A 230 7.45 14.80 5.00
C ILE A 230 6.09 14.09 4.83
N ARG A 231 5.93 13.26 3.80
CA ARG A 231 4.72 12.45 3.62
C ARG A 231 4.48 11.53 4.83
N LEU A 232 5.52 10.87 5.33
CA LEU A 232 5.42 9.99 6.50
C LEU A 232 5.08 10.76 7.78
N ILE A 233 5.55 12.00 7.95
CA ILE A 233 5.14 12.88 9.05
C ILE A 233 3.64 13.16 8.99
N ARG A 234 3.10 13.49 7.80
CA ARG A 234 1.66 13.72 7.62
C ARG A 234 0.83 12.47 7.93
N GLN A 235 1.38 11.29 7.63
CA GLN A 235 0.82 9.98 7.97
C GLN A 235 1.08 9.56 9.43
N ARG A 236 1.64 10.43 10.27
CA ARG A 236 2.01 10.18 11.68
C ARG A 236 2.98 9.00 11.88
N ASN A 237 3.67 8.59 10.82
CA ASN A 237 4.68 7.55 10.86
C ASN A 237 6.04 8.16 11.20
N TYR A 238 6.16 8.65 12.43
CA TYR A 238 7.31 9.44 12.88
C TYR A 238 8.62 8.65 12.88
N THR A 239 8.58 7.36 13.20
CA THR A 239 9.78 6.51 13.20
C THR A 239 10.38 6.35 11.81
N LYS A 240 9.56 6.02 10.80
CA LYS A 240 10.06 5.94 9.42
C LYS A 240 10.43 7.32 8.89
N ALA A 241 9.66 8.36 9.22
CA ALA A 241 10.00 9.73 8.84
C ALA A 241 11.40 10.13 9.35
N LEU A 242 11.74 9.77 10.59
CA LEU A 242 13.05 10.04 11.17
C LEU A 242 14.17 9.37 10.36
N GLN A 243 14.02 8.09 10.01
CA GLN A 243 14.99 7.37 9.16
C GLN A 243 15.21 8.06 7.81
N PHE A 244 14.14 8.56 7.17
CA PHE A 244 14.27 9.31 5.92
C PHE A 244 15.01 10.63 6.11
N MET A 245 14.76 11.36 7.20
CA MET A 245 15.44 12.63 7.49
C MET A 245 16.92 12.42 7.81
N GLU A 246 17.26 11.38 8.58
CA GLU A 246 18.65 10.99 8.85
C GLU A 246 19.38 10.57 7.56
N ALA A 247 18.71 9.85 6.66
CA ALA A 247 19.28 9.51 5.35
C ALA A 247 19.49 10.73 4.44
N VAL A 248 18.70 11.81 4.60
CA VAL A 248 18.96 13.10 3.92
C VAL A 248 20.22 13.74 4.50
N LEU A 249 20.35 13.82 5.83
CA LEU A 249 21.52 14.40 6.48
C LEU A 249 22.81 13.62 6.25
N ALA A 250 22.73 12.31 6.04
CA ALA A 250 23.88 11.50 5.66
C ALA A 250 24.45 11.89 4.27
N LEU A 251 23.60 12.38 3.36
CA LEU A 251 24.03 12.86 2.05
C LEU A 251 24.36 14.35 2.04
N ASP A 252 23.57 15.16 2.74
CA ASP A 252 23.74 16.59 2.87
C ASP A 252 23.65 17.00 4.36
N PRO A 253 24.79 16.96 5.07
CA PRO A 253 24.83 17.33 6.48
C PRO A 253 24.38 18.77 6.75
N SER A 254 24.44 19.65 5.75
CA SER A 254 24.08 21.06 5.85
C SER A 254 22.60 21.35 5.62
N HIS A 255 21.77 20.32 5.36
CA HIS A 255 20.36 20.46 5.05
C HIS A 255 19.53 20.94 6.27
N GLN A 256 19.46 22.25 6.48
CA GLN A 256 18.84 22.88 7.65
C GLN A 256 17.43 22.37 7.97
N GLN A 257 16.57 22.24 6.94
CA GLN A 257 15.20 21.76 7.16
C GLN A 257 15.16 20.32 7.67
N ALA A 258 16.07 19.44 7.25
CA ALA A 258 16.11 18.06 7.69
C ALA A 258 16.62 17.97 9.14
N GLN A 259 17.61 18.80 9.51
CA GLN A 259 18.09 18.90 10.89
C GLN A 259 16.95 19.28 11.85
N SER A 260 16.21 20.34 11.54
CA SER A 260 15.05 20.77 12.34
C SER A 260 13.99 19.68 12.45
N ARG A 261 13.72 18.94 11.37
CA ARG A 261 12.76 17.81 11.39
C ARG A 261 13.25 16.65 12.26
N VAL A 262 14.53 16.29 12.20
CA VAL A 262 15.12 15.23 13.05
C VAL A 262 14.94 15.55 14.52
N GLU A 263 15.27 16.78 14.93
CA GLU A 263 15.12 17.22 16.33
C GLU A 263 13.66 17.10 16.80
N GLN A 264 12.72 17.68 16.04
CA GLN A 264 11.29 17.61 16.32
C GLN A 264 10.79 16.16 16.44
N LEU A 265 11.21 15.28 15.52
CA LEU A 265 10.80 13.88 15.49
C LEU A 265 11.34 13.10 16.68
N ARG A 266 12.61 13.29 17.04
CA ARG A 266 13.22 12.63 18.22
C ARG A 266 12.51 13.04 19.51
N THR A 267 12.24 14.33 19.71
CA THR A 267 11.49 14.81 20.87
C THR A 267 10.08 14.21 20.92
N HIS A 268 9.38 14.15 19.78
CA HIS A 268 8.04 13.58 19.72
C HIS A 268 8.02 12.08 20.07
N ILE A 269 8.97 11.31 19.50
CA ILE A 269 9.09 9.88 19.74
C ILE A 269 9.41 9.61 21.23
N GLN A 270 10.35 10.36 21.81
CA GLN A 270 10.74 10.20 23.22
C GLN A 270 9.56 10.50 24.18
N LYS A 271 8.79 11.56 23.91
CA LYS A 271 7.59 11.89 24.70
C LYS A 271 6.54 10.79 24.63
N LYS A 272 6.34 10.18 23.47
CA LYS A 272 5.37 9.10 23.29
C LYS A 272 5.81 7.82 24.03
N GLN A 273 7.11 7.50 24.01
CA GLN A 273 7.67 6.36 24.73
C GLN A 273 7.55 6.54 26.25
N SER A 274 7.84 7.74 26.78
CA SER A 274 7.75 8.02 28.22
C SER A 274 6.31 8.08 28.74
N GLN A 275 5.34 8.41 27.89
CA GLN A 275 3.91 8.31 28.22
C GLN A 275 3.43 6.86 28.23
N SER A 276 3.85 6.05 27.25
CA SER A 276 3.51 4.62 27.19
C SER A 276 4.04 3.85 28.40
N SER A 277 5.26 4.16 28.86
CA SER A 277 5.90 3.50 30.02
C SER A 277 5.37 3.95 31.38
N ARG A 278 4.51 4.97 31.44
CA ARG A 278 3.83 5.42 32.68
C ARG A 278 2.41 4.88 32.81
N SER A 279 1.90 4.27 31.75
CA SER A 279 0.55 3.69 31.67
C SER A 279 0.55 2.15 31.68
N GLU A 280 1.73 1.55 31.81
CA GLU A 280 1.97 0.13 32.13
C GLU A 280 2.35 0.02 33.61
#